data_AF-A0A7V2SAJ6-F1
#
_entry.id   AF-A0A7V2SAJ6-F1
#
_cell.length_a   1.000
_cell.length_b   1.000
_cell.length_c   1.000
_cell.angle_alpha   90.00
_cell.angle_beta   90.00
_cell.angle_gamma   90.00
#
_symmetry.space_group_name_H-M   'P 1'
#
loop_
_entity.id
_entity.type
_entity.pdbx_description
1 polymer ?
#
loop_
_entity_poly.entity_id
_entity_poly.type
_entity_poly.pdbx_seq_one_letter_code
_entity_poly.pdbx_strand_id
1 'polypeptide(L)'
;MDASRLAETCISRYHGYIGGSLFQVLWPFIIAMVFIIKQKDNFAASIMIWWMGQSFMDIAPYIADASERSIPLVGGNGKEGHDWGNLLEMLNWLPYDKTLAHISFNLGILCMLFSFVWGGYLLLKQYQKM
;
A
#
# COMPACT_ATOMS: atom_id res chain seq x y z
N MET A 1 -22.27 -7.46 -29.09
CA MET A 1 -21.38 -6.86 -28.07
C MET A 1 -20.02 -7.48 -28.31
N ASP A 2 -19.07 -6.72 -28.85
CA ASP A 2 -17.82 -7.27 -29.42
C ASP A 2 -16.74 -7.53 -28.36
N ALA A 3 -15.96 -8.59 -28.57
CA ALA A 3 -14.95 -9.08 -27.65
C ALA A 3 -13.85 -8.05 -27.30
N SER A 4 -13.60 -7.07 -28.18
CA SER A 4 -12.66 -5.96 -27.94
C SER A 4 -13.15 -5.00 -26.85
N ARG A 5 -14.45 -4.66 -26.85
CA ARG A 5 -15.06 -3.85 -25.79
C ARG A 5 -15.08 -4.57 -24.46
N LEU A 6 -15.28 -5.89 -24.46
CA LEU A 6 -15.18 -6.72 -23.25
C LEU A 6 -13.76 -6.68 -22.66
N ALA A 7 -12.73 -6.81 -23.50
CA ALA A 7 -11.33 -6.74 -23.07
C ALA A 7 -10.97 -5.35 -22.49
N GLU A 8 -11.37 -4.27 -23.16
CA GLU A 8 -11.15 -2.90 -22.67
C GLU A 8 -11.88 -2.62 -21.36
N THR A 9 -13.13 -3.08 -21.22
CA THR A 9 -13.86 -2.96 -19.94
C THR A 9 -13.21 -3.78 -18.84
N CYS A 10 -12.72 -4.99 -19.10
CA CYS A 10 -12.03 -5.82 -18.12
C CYS A 10 -10.69 -5.21 -17.69
N ILE A 11 -9.91 -4.66 -18.62
CA ILE A 11 -8.62 -4.02 -18.34
C ILE A 11 -8.83 -2.70 -17.58
N SER A 12 -9.82 -1.90 -17.96
CA SER A 12 -10.18 -0.65 -17.27
C SER A 12 -10.69 -0.91 -15.85
N ARG A 13 -11.52 -1.95 -15.67
CA ARG A 13 -11.92 -2.47 -14.36
C ARG A 13 -10.71 -2.86 -13.50
N TYR A 14 -9.78 -3.64 -14.05
CA TYR A 14 -8.61 -4.15 -13.33
C TYR A 14 -7.67 -3.05 -12.81
N HIS A 15 -7.48 -1.98 -13.59
CA HIS A 15 -6.70 -0.82 -13.16
C HIS A 15 -7.37 -0.03 -12.02
N GLY A 16 -8.70 -0.04 -11.96
CA GLY A 16 -9.45 0.49 -10.81
C GLY A 16 -9.27 -0.38 -9.56
N TYR A 17 -9.32 -1.71 -9.71
CA TYR A 17 -9.38 -2.67 -8.60
C TYR A 17 -8.09 -2.91 -7.81
N ILE A 18 -6.94 -2.64 -8.40
CA ILE A 18 -5.64 -2.87 -7.75
C ILE A 18 -4.85 -1.56 -7.67
N GLY A 19 -5.16 -0.60 -8.54
CA GLY A 19 -4.39 0.64 -8.67
C GLY A 19 -4.32 1.44 -7.38
N GLY A 20 -5.46 1.72 -6.73
CA GLY A 20 -5.49 2.62 -5.57
C GLY A 20 -4.56 2.20 -4.43
N SER A 21 -4.80 1.04 -3.83
CA SER A 21 -4.04 0.53 -2.67
C SER A 21 -2.61 0.09 -3.03
N LEU A 22 -2.40 -0.46 -4.23
CA LEU A 22 -1.06 -0.85 -4.66
C LEU A 22 -0.16 0.37 -4.83
N PHE A 23 -0.67 1.43 -5.48
CA PHE A 23 0.10 2.66 -5.67
C PHE A 23 0.33 3.42 -4.36
N GLN A 24 -0.54 3.30 -3.35
CA GLN A 24 -0.31 3.85 -2.01
C GLN A 24 0.99 3.32 -1.40
N VAL A 25 1.31 2.03 -1.55
CA VAL A 25 2.56 1.45 -1.04
C VAL A 25 3.72 1.61 -2.03
N LEU A 26 3.44 1.44 -3.33
CA LEU A 26 4.47 1.40 -4.36
C LEU A 26 5.13 2.77 -4.57
N TRP A 27 4.39 3.86 -4.50
CA TRP A 27 4.96 5.20 -4.69
C TRP A 27 6.01 5.60 -3.66
N PRO A 28 5.72 5.54 -2.34
CA PRO A 28 6.74 5.85 -1.34
C PRO A 28 7.95 4.92 -1.46
N PHE A 29 7.77 3.65 -1.82
CA PHE A 29 8.87 2.73 -2.10
C PHE A 29 9.75 3.21 -3.27
N ILE A 30 9.16 3.54 -4.43
CA ILE A 30 9.91 4.02 -5.60
C ILE A 30 10.68 5.29 -5.25
N ILE A 31 10.04 6.23 -4.56
CA ILE A 31 10.66 7.50 -4.18
C ILE A 31 11.80 7.26 -3.18
N ALA A 32 11.64 6.34 -2.22
CA ALA A 32 12.72 5.92 -1.32
C ALA A 32 13.93 5.39 -2.10
N MET A 33 13.70 4.54 -3.11
CA MET A 33 14.77 4.01 -3.96
C MET A 33 15.47 5.09 -4.78
N VAL A 34 14.74 6.11 -5.26
CA VAL A 34 15.34 7.28 -5.93
C VAL A 34 16.25 8.05 -4.97
N PHE A 35 15.82 8.30 -3.73
CA PHE A 35 16.65 8.98 -2.74
C PHE A 35 17.92 8.19 -2.39
N ILE A 36 17.83 6.86 -2.25
CA ILE A 36 18.99 5.99 -1.97
C ILE A 36 19.96 5.92 -3.16
N ILE A 37 19.45 5.68 -4.37
CA ILE A 37 20.28 5.36 -5.52
C ILE A 37 20.81 6.62 -6.20
N LYS A 38 19.92 7.57 -6.50
CA LYS A 38 20.22 8.75 -7.32
C LYS A 38 20.68 9.93 -6.47
N GLN A 39 19.92 10.28 -5.44
CA GLN A 39 20.19 11.50 -4.66
C GLN A 39 21.21 11.31 -3.54
N LYS A 40 21.45 10.05 -3.13
CA LYS A 40 22.30 9.70 -1.97
C LYS A 40 21.85 10.37 -0.67
N ASP A 41 20.57 10.72 -0.58
CA ASP A 41 19.95 11.29 0.60
C ASP A 41 19.22 10.20 1.38
N ASN A 42 19.96 9.52 2.24
CA ASN A 42 19.42 8.43 3.05
C ASN A 42 18.42 8.92 4.11
N PHE A 43 18.49 10.19 4.52
CA PHE A 43 17.55 10.71 5.50
C PHE A 43 16.17 10.92 4.86
N ALA A 44 16.11 11.55 3.68
CA ALA A 44 14.87 11.64 2.92
C ALA A 44 14.31 10.26 2.57
N ALA A 45 15.17 9.29 2.23
CA ALA A 45 14.74 7.90 2.01
C ALA A 45 14.07 7.29 3.25
N SER A 46 14.59 7.55 4.46
CA SER A 46 13.98 7.06 5.70
C SER A 46 12.54 7.55 5.84
N ILE A 47 12.29 8.85 5.59
CA ILE A 47 10.94 9.44 5.64
C ILE A 47 9.99 8.76 4.64
N MET A 48 10.48 8.41 3.45
CA MET A 48 9.67 7.67 2.47
C MET A 48 9.35 6.24 2.92
N ILE A 49 10.26 5.56 3.62
CA ILE A 49 9.97 4.25 4.23
C ILE A 49 8.94 4.37 5.35
N TRP A 50 8.98 5.45 6.15
CA TRP A 50 7.91 5.73 7.11
C TRP A 50 6.55 5.89 6.42
N TRP A 51 6.51 6.66 5.33
CA TRP A 51 5.28 6.86 4.56
C TRP A 51 4.76 5.57 3.94
N MET A 52 5.65 4.70 3.44
CA MET A 52 5.31 3.35 3.01
C MET A 52 4.68 2.54 4.15
N GLY A 53 5.23 2.62 5.36
CA GLY A 53 4.67 1.97 6.54
C GLY A 53 3.27 2.46 6.90
N GLN A 54 3.06 3.78 6.86
CA GLN A 54 1.74 4.39 7.05
C GLN A 54 0.74 3.92 5.99
N SER A 55 1.16 3.80 4.72
CA SER A 55 0.32 3.28 3.65
C SER A 55 -0.10 1.83 3.86
N PHE A 56 0.79 0.97 4.38
CA PHE A 56 0.46 -0.41 4.77
C PHE A 56 -0.58 -0.49 5.90
N MET A 57 -0.53 0.44 6.86
CA MET A 57 -1.51 0.51 7.94
C MET A 57 -2.86 1.01 7.43
N ASP A 58 -2.88 2.01 6.55
CA ASP A 58 -4.09 2.58 5.96
C ASP A 58 -4.89 1.57 5.14
N ILE A 59 -4.21 0.66 4.42
CA ILE A 59 -4.91 -0.36 3.62
C ILE A 59 -5.46 -1.51 4.47
N ALA A 60 -4.96 -1.73 5.68
CA ALA A 60 -5.31 -2.90 6.50
C ALA A 60 -6.81 -3.01 6.83
N PRO A 61 -7.53 -1.94 7.23
CA PRO A 61 -8.97 -1.99 7.44
C PRO A 61 -9.76 -2.39 6.19
N TYR A 62 -9.32 -1.96 5.00
CA TYR A 62 -9.96 -2.32 3.73
C TYR A 62 -9.73 -3.79 3.37
N ILE A 63 -8.56 -4.34 3.70
CA ILE A 63 -8.30 -5.78 3.59
C ILE A 63 -9.20 -6.53 4.56
N ALA A 64 -9.33 -6.09 5.81
CA ALA A 64 -10.13 -6.76 6.85
C ALA A 64 -11.64 -6.77 6.55
N ASP A 65 -12.12 -5.76 5.81
CA ASP A 65 -13.51 -5.64 5.37
C ASP A 65 -13.80 -6.41 4.06
N ALA A 66 -12.84 -7.13 3.49
CA ALA A 66 -13.01 -7.76 2.19
C ALA A 66 -14.18 -8.77 2.12
N SER A 67 -14.43 -9.54 3.18
CA SER A 67 -15.58 -10.46 3.24
C SER A 67 -16.91 -9.75 3.53
N GLU A 68 -16.91 -8.80 4.46
CA GLU A 68 -18.13 -8.12 4.94
C GLU A 68 -18.59 -6.99 4.00
N ARG A 69 -17.66 -6.37 3.26
CA ARG A 69 -17.89 -5.27 2.32
C ARG A 69 -18.78 -4.17 2.92
N SER A 70 -18.51 -3.83 4.17
CA SER A 70 -19.32 -2.93 4.98
C SER A 70 -18.86 -1.47 4.91
N ILE A 71 -17.59 -1.23 4.57
CA ILE A 71 -17.02 0.13 4.52
C ILE A 71 -17.54 0.86 3.28
N PRO A 72 -18.20 2.03 3.44
CA PRO A 72 -18.61 2.85 2.30
C PRO A 72 -17.40 3.36 1.54
N LEU A 73 -17.35 3.10 0.24
CA LEU A 73 -16.24 3.51 -0.59
C LEU A 73 -16.32 5.00 -0.92
N VAL A 74 -15.19 5.69 -0.77
CA VAL A 74 -15.05 7.09 -1.18
C VAL A 74 -15.20 7.16 -2.70
N GLY A 75 -16.32 7.73 -3.18
CA GLY A 75 -16.64 7.84 -4.61
C GLY A 75 -17.91 7.11 -5.06
N GLY A 76 -18.58 6.33 -4.19
CA GLY A 76 -19.92 5.79 -4.46
C GLY A 76 -19.98 4.69 -5.52
N ASN A 77 -18.84 4.18 -6.00
CA ASN A 77 -18.79 2.96 -6.81
C ASN A 77 -19.26 1.81 -5.90
N GLY A 78 -20.33 1.10 -6.27
CA GLY A 78 -20.94 0.05 -5.43
C GLY A 78 -20.01 -1.16 -5.18
N LYS A 79 -20.51 -2.40 -5.29
CA LYS A 79 -19.69 -3.62 -5.11
C LYS A 79 -18.40 -3.65 -5.96
N GLU A 80 -18.38 -2.86 -7.04
CA GLU A 80 -17.25 -2.63 -7.95
C GLU A 80 -16.17 -1.66 -7.46
N GLY A 81 -16.16 -1.19 -6.21
CA GLY A 81 -14.98 -0.54 -5.64
C GLY A 81 -14.42 -1.24 -4.41
N HIS A 82 -14.97 -2.42 -4.03
CA HIS A 82 -14.40 -3.25 -2.96
C HIS A 82 -13.25 -4.08 -3.52
N ASP A 83 -12.18 -3.36 -3.88
CA ASP A 83 -10.94 -3.84 -4.50
C ASP A 83 -10.42 -5.12 -3.85
N TRP A 84 -10.30 -5.12 -2.52
CA TRP A 84 -9.85 -6.28 -1.75
C TRP A 84 -10.85 -7.43 -1.68
N GLY A 85 -12.15 -7.13 -1.59
CA GLY A 85 -13.20 -8.16 -1.64
C GLY A 85 -13.18 -8.92 -2.96
N ASN A 86 -13.10 -8.19 -4.08
CA ASN A 86 -13.08 -8.79 -5.42
C ASN A 86 -11.77 -9.55 -5.68
N LEU A 87 -10.62 -9.00 -5.27
CA LEU A 87 -9.32 -9.65 -5.37
C LEU A 87 -9.29 -10.97 -4.58
N LEU A 88 -9.67 -10.94 -3.31
CA LEU A 88 -9.65 -12.13 -2.46
C LEU A 88 -10.71 -13.15 -2.86
N GLU A 89 -11.86 -12.73 -3.40
CA GLU A 89 -12.85 -13.64 -3.96
C GLU A 89 -12.29 -14.38 -5.18
N MET A 90 -11.66 -13.67 -6.13
CA MET A 90 -11.03 -14.27 -7.30
C MET A 90 -9.92 -15.28 -6.93
N LEU A 91 -9.19 -15.00 -5.86
CA LEU A 91 -8.13 -15.88 -5.34
C LEU A 91 -8.66 -17.00 -4.43
N ASN A 92 -9.96 -17.03 -4.12
CA ASN A 92 -10.57 -17.90 -3.10
C ASN A 92 -9.94 -17.73 -1.69
N TRP A 93 -9.49 -16.51 -1.37
CA TRP A 93 -8.79 -16.16 -0.15
C TRP A 93 -9.61 -15.28 0.81
N LEU A 94 -10.90 -15.08 0.54
CA LEU A 94 -11.80 -14.33 1.44
C LEU A 94 -11.70 -14.76 2.92
N PRO A 95 -11.57 -16.06 3.28
CA PRO A 95 -11.42 -16.46 4.69
C PRO A 95 -10.15 -15.95 5.38
N TYR A 96 -9.16 -15.46 4.62
CA TYR A 96 -7.88 -14.97 5.13
C TYR A 96 -7.80 -13.44 5.20
N ASP A 97 -8.89 -12.73 4.91
CA ASP A 97 -8.94 -11.26 4.89
C ASP A 97 -8.40 -10.62 6.18
N LYS A 98 -8.84 -11.07 7.35
CA LYS A 98 -8.37 -10.58 8.66
C LYS A 98 -6.89 -10.90 8.88
N THR A 99 -6.42 -12.08 8.46
CA THR A 99 -5.01 -12.46 8.56
C THR A 99 -4.13 -11.57 7.69
N LEU A 100 -4.53 -11.33 6.44
CA LEU A 100 -3.81 -10.45 5.51
C LEU A 100 -3.80 -9.00 6.00
N ALA A 101 -4.90 -8.53 6.58
CA ALA A 101 -4.98 -7.22 7.22
C ALA A 101 -3.98 -7.08 8.37
N HIS A 102 -3.90 -8.08 9.26
CA HIS A 102 -2.91 -8.09 10.34
C HIS A 102 -1.47 -8.11 9.83
N ILE A 103 -1.18 -8.87 8.78
CA ILE A 103 0.13 -8.88 8.13
C ILE A 103 0.47 -7.49 7.60
N SER A 104 -0.45 -6.86 6.86
CA SER A 104 -0.27 -5.50 6.33
C SER A 104 -0.01 -4.49 7.44
N PHE A 105 -0.84 -4.50 8.49
CA PHE A 105 -0.69 -3.60 9.63
C PHE A 105 0.66 -3.78 10.34
N ASN A 106 1.07 -5.01 10.59
CA ASN A 106 2.34 -5.33 11.25
C ASN A 106 3.55 -4.94 10.37
N LEU A 107 3.49 -5.16 9.05
CA LEU A 107 4.51 -4.67 8.13
C LEU A 107 4.61 -3.15 8.18
N GLY A 108 3.48 -2.46 8.27
CA GLY A 108 3.42 -1.01 8.45
C GLY A 108 4.17 -0.55 9.69
N ILE A 109 3.88 -1.16 10.85
CA ILE A 109 4.59 -0.90 12.11
C ILE A 109 6.10 -1.13 11.96
N LEU A 110 6.50 -2.27 11.39
CA LEU A 110 7.91 -2.60 11.22
C LEU A 110 8.64 -1.58 10.34
N CYS A 111 8.01 -1.13 9.26
CA CYS A 111 8.57 -0.09 8.37
C CYS A 111 8.75 1.24 9.10
N MET A 112 7.75 1.66 9.90
CA MET A 112 7.82 2.91 10.66
C MET A 112 8.90 2.85 11.75
N LEU A 113 8.98 1.76 12.51
CA LEU A 113 10.02 1.55 13.52
C LEU A 113 11.42 1.56 12.89
N PHE A 114 11.58 0.84 11.79
CA PHE A 114 12.83 0.83 11.03
C PHE A 114 13.20 2.24 10.57
N SER A 115 12.25 3.01 10.03
CA SER A 115 12.49 4.39 9.62
C SER A 115 12.96 5.27 10.79
N PHE A 116 12.34 5.17 11.96
CA PHE A 116 12.74 5.98 13.10
C PHE A 116 14.14 5.62 13.59
N VAL A 117 14.47 4.33 13.69
CA VAL A 117 15.81 3.87 14.07
C VAL A 117 16.85 4.34 13.05
N TRP A 118 16.57 4.16 11.75
CA TRP A 118 17.50 4.52 10.69
C TRP A 118 17.69 6.04 10.57
N GLY A 119 16.61 6.80 10.53
CA GLY A 119 16.64 8.27 10.47
C GLY A 119 17.32 8.87 11.70
N GLY A 120 17.01 8.36 12.89
CA GLY A 120 17.67 8.78 14.13
C GLY A 120 19.18 8.50 14.11
N TYR A 121 19.59 7.30 13.66
CA TYR A 121 21.00 6.97 13.50
C TYR A 121 21.72 7.90 12.51
N LEU A 122 21.10 8.24 11.39
CA LEU A 122 21.67 9.18 10.40
C LEU A 122 21.88 10.57 11.01
N LEU A 123 20.90 11.08 11.76
CA LEU A 123 21.00 12.37 12.44
C LEU A 123 22.09 12.38 13.51
N LEU A 124 22.20 11.33 14.33
CA LEU A 124 23.27 11.20 15.32
C LEU A 124 24.65 11.21 14.66
N LYS A 125 24.81 10.47 13.56
CA LYS A 125 26.05 10.44 12.78
C LYS A 125 26.39 11.80 12.17
N GLN A 126 25.38 12.56 11.74
CA GLN A 126 25.58 13.90 11.21
C GLN A 126 25.98 14.89 12.33
N TYR A 127 25.33 14.82 13.49
CA TYR A 127 25.65 15.64 14.65
C TYR A 127 27.07 15.43 15.16
N GLN A 128 27.55 14.18 15.23
CA GLN A 128 28.93 13.86 15.63
C GLN A 128 30.02 14.37 14.68
N LYS A 129 29.64 14.70 13.45
CA LYS A 129 30.55 15.23 12.42
C LYS A 129 30.57 16.75 12.34
N MET A 130 29.62 17.42 13.01
CA MET A 130 29.63 18.87 13.18
C MET A 130 30.60 19.25 14.29
#